data_AF-A0A9W6DMN3-F1
#
_entry.id   AF-A0A9W6DMN3-F1
#
_cell.length_a   1.000
_cell.length_b   1.000
_cell.length_c   1.000
_cell.angle_alpha   90.00
_cell.angle_beta   90.00
_cell.angle_gamma   90.00
#
_symmetry.space_group_name_H-M   'P 1'
#
loop_
_entity.id
_entity.type
_entity.pdbx_description
1 polymer ?
#
loop_
_entity_poly.entity_id
_entity_poly.type
_entity_poly.pdbx_seq_one_letter_code
_entity_poly.pdbx_strand_id
1 'polypeptide(L)'
;MPSERDNSKPPIILLKTKSTPHDNYEEYFFHHQTSYNPTFIPVLSHNFHTESLHSIRGFFTSGALLPPSSSKNQEQQNHDHDRKYGGLIFTSQRAVEGFGKVLAELDDDSEAKNTLKTSSRDLQIYTVGPATHRSLTNIVTTYLPYASIHGADTGNGEALAKFILQHYNSLHTTSNGNVSAKPPLLFLVGEQRRDIIPRTLTSPDLSPEQRIGVDEVVVYETGVMEGFEEGFRGVVERETQIMKGDAGRVVWVVVFSPTGCEGMLRGLGFLDGPNKDQSEDGGRRRFFVATIGPTTRDYLRKEFGFEADVCAERPSPEGVGEGIERFMRERGLS
;
A
#
# COMPACT_ATOMS: atom_id res chain seq x y z
N MET A 1 0.54 28.52 -11.95
CA MET A 1 0.75 29.40 -10.78
C MET A 1 -0.01 28.77 -9.62
N PRO A 2 0.57 28.57 -8.43
CA PRO A 2 -0.24 28.22 -7.27
C PRO A 2 -1.19 29.39 -7.05
N SER A 3 -2.49 29.14 -7.09
CA SER A 3 -3.49 30.15 -6.75
C SER A 3 -3.21 30.64 -5.33
N GLU A 4 -3.00 31.95 -5.17
CA GLU A 4 -2.79 32.55 -3.85
C GLU A 4 -3.95 32.17 -2.93
N ARG A 5 -3.62 31.81 -1.68
CA ARG A 5 -4.62 31.44 -0.68
C ARG A 5 -5.52 32.64 -0.40
N ASP A 6 -6.79 32.49 -0.74
CA ASP A 6 -7.83 33.44 -0.36
C ASP A 6 -8.25 33.19 1.09
N ASN A 7 -7.79 34.05 2.00
CA ASN A 7 -8.12 33.95 3.42
C ASN A 7 -9.59 34.25 3.72
N SER A 8 -10.38 34.74 2.76
CA SER A 8 -11.83 34.91 2.94
C SER A 8 -12.62 33.60 2.82
N LYS A 9 -12.02 32.55 2.23
CA LYS A 9 -12.65 31.23 2.07
C LYS A 9 -12.45 30.35 3.30
N PRO A 10 -13.45 29.54 3.70
CA PRO A 10 -13.28 28.56 4.76
C PRO A 10 -12.19 27.53 4.42
N PRO A 11 -11.30 27.20 5.35
CA PRO A 11 -10.24 26.22 5.13
C PRO A 11 -10.77 24.78 5.17
N ILE A 12 -10.22 23.93 4.29
CA ILE A 12 -10.42 22.49 4.32
C ILE A 12 -9.06 21.77 4.24
N ILE A 13 -8.75 20.97 5.24
CA ILE A 13 -7.50 20.23 5.35
C ILE A 13 -7.76 18.80 4.86
N LEU A 14 -7.08 18.39 3.81
CA LEU A 14 -7.22 17.09 3.18
C LEU A 14 -6.05 16.20 3.61
N LEU A 15 -6.32 15.21 4.46
CA LEU A 15 -5.32 14.25 4.96
C LEU A 15 -5.06 13.16 3.92
N LYS A 16 -4.51 13.57 2.77
CA LYS A 16 -4.06 12.71 1.67
C LYS A 16 -2.89 13.36 0.94
N THR A 17 -2.11 12.54 0.24
CA THR A 17 -1.17 13.03 -0.75
C THR A 17 -1.94 13.62 -1.94
N LYS A 18 -1.57 14.83 -2.37
CA LYS A 18 -2.16 15.46 -3.56
C LYS A 18 -1.82 14.65 -4.81
N SER A 19 -2.84 14.34 -5.61
CA SER A 19 -2.70 13.60 -6.86
C SER A 19 -2.09 14.51 -7.94
N THR A 20 -1.32 13.92 -8.86
CA THR A 20 -0.69 14.64 -9.98
C THR A 20 -1.04 13.96 -11.31
N PRO A 21 -1.18 14.72 -12.43
CA PRO A 21 -1.09 16.18 -12.53
C PRO A 21 -2.31 16.95 -12.01
N HIS A 22 -3.46 16.27 -11.81
CA HIS A 22 -4.72 16.88 -11.36
C HIS A 22 -5.24 16.14 -10.12
N ASP A 23 -5.87 16.87 -9.19
CA ASP A 23 -6.53 16.30 -8.01
C ASP A 23 -7.99 16.74 -7.95
N ASN A 24 -8.91 15.78 -8.07
CA ASN A 24 -10.35 16.05 -8.13
C ASN A 24 -10.89 16.72 -6.84
N TYR A 25 -10.23 16.53 -5.67
CA TYR A 25 -10.65 17.21 -4.45
C TYR A 25 -10.23 18.68 -4.45
N GLU A 26 -9.06 19.00 -5.02
CA GLU A 26 -8.67 20.40 -5.22
C GLU A 26 -9.63 21.08 -6.19
N GLU A 27 -9.89 20.46 -7.34
CA GLU A 27 -10.80 21.01 -8.35
C GLU A 27 -12.19 21.27 -7.77
N TYR A 28 -12.73 20.29 -7.05
CA TYR A 28 -14.03 20.42 -6.41
C TYR A 28 -14.03 21.53 -5.34
N PHE A 29 -13.19 21.44 -4.31
CA PHE A 29 -13.26 22.39 -3.20
C PHE A 29 -12.80 23.80 -3.55
N PHE A 30 -11.94 23.97 -4.56
CA PHE A 30 -11.47 25.27 -4.99
C PHE A 30 -12.40 25.97 -6.00
N HIS A 31 -13.00 25.21 -6.93
CA HIS A 31 -13.77 25.77 -8.05
C HIS A 31 -15.30 25.57 -7.98
N HIS A 32 -15.84 24.65 -7.16
CA HIS A 32 -17.29 24.53 -7.00
C HIS A 32 -17.90 25.61 -6.08
N GLN A 33 -19.23 25.69 -6.11
CA GLN A 33 -20.08 26.64 -5.38
C GLN A 33 -19.77 26.73 -3.87
N THR A 34 -19.21 25.65 -3.29
CA THR A 34 -18.62 25.62 -1.96
C THR A 34 -17.15 26.06 -2.02
N SER A 35 -16.91 27.37 -2.06
CA SER A 35 -15.54 27.92 -2.15
C SER A 35 -14.75 27.67 -0.86
N TYR A 36 -14.10 26.52 -0.74
CA TYR A 36 -13.14 26.24 0.34
C TYR A 36 -11.70 26.51 -0.12
N ASN A 37 -10.78 26.56 0.84
CA ASN A 37 -9.34 26.66 0.59
C ASN A 37 -8.66 25.33 0.96
N PRO A 38 -8.41 24.42 -0.02
CA PRO A 38 -7.85 23.10 0.24
C PRO A 38 -6.36 23.16 0.62
N THR A 39 -6.01 22.51 1.73
CA THR A 39 -4.61 22.27 2.14
C THR A 39 -4.38 20.77 2.22
N PHE A 40 -3.44 20.25 1.43
CA PHE A 40 -3.09 18.83 1.44
C PHE A 40 -1.99 18.54 2.46
N ILE A 41 -2.20 17.54 3.30
CA ILE A 41 -1.21 17.04 4.24
C ILE A 41 -1.03 15.54 3.98
N PRO A 42 0.09 15.13 3.38
CA PRO A 42 0.38 13.72 3.13
C PRO A 42 0.45 12.93 4.44
N VAL A 43 -0.21 11.77 4.47
CA VAL A 43 -0.34 10.94 5.68
C VAL A 43 0.39 9.60 5.54
N LEU A 44 0.40 9.03 4.34
CA LEU A 44 0.91 7.69 4.11
C LEU A 44 2.36 7.75 3.65
N SER A 45 3.22 6.95 4.29
CA SER A 45 4.52 6.56 3.74
C SER A 45 4.55 5.06 3.48
N HIS A 46 5.36 4.65 2.52
CA HIS A 46 5.68 3.25 2.30
C HIS A 46 7.14 3.04 2.67
N ASN A 47 7.39 2.26 3.72
CA ASN A 47 8.74 1.99 4.20
C ASN A 47 9.16 0.61 3.71
N PHE A 48 10.30 0.52 3.04
CA PHE A 48 10.85 -0.76 2.61
C PHE A 48 11.59 -1.44 3.77
N HIS A 49 11.39 -2.74 3.93
CA HIS A 49 12.10 -3.53 4.92
C HIS A 49 13.48 -3.89 4.38
N THR A 50 14.48 -3.07 4.69
CA THR A 50 15.85 -3.21 4.16
C THR A 50 16.45 -4.58 4.42
N GLU A 51 16.27 -5.17 5.61
CA GLU A 51 16.79 -6.50 5.94
C GLU A 51 16.14 -7.62 5.10
N SER A 52 14.83 -7.49 4.84
CA SER A 52 14.09 -8.43 3.99
C SER A 52 14.54 -8.33 2.53
N LEU A 53 14.72 -7.11 2.02
CA LEU A 53 15.29 -6.88 0.69
C LEU A 53 16.73 -7.39 0.58
N HIS A 54 17.54 -7.23 1.62
CA HIS A 54 18.89 -7.79 1.69
C HIS A 54 18.89 -9.32 1.67
N SER A 55 17.93 -9.95 2.35
CA SER A 55 17.75 -11.41 2.30
C SER A 55 17.40 -11.90 0.89
N ILE A 56 16.56 -11.13 0.17
CA ILE A 56 16.24 -11.41 -1.24
C ILE A 56 17.47 -11.28 -2.12
N ARG A 57 18.29 -10.24 -1.94
CA ARG A 57 19.61 -10.12 -2.59
C ARG A 57 20.46 -11.36 -2.33
N GLY A 58 20.48 -11.82 -1.08
CA GLY A 58 21.16 -13.03 -0.65
C GLY A 58 20.75 -14.28 -1.43
N PHE A 59 19.48 -14.43 -1.84
CA PHE A 59 19.05 -15.58 -2.65
C PHE A 59 19.63 -15.59 -4.07
N PHE A 60 19.92 -14.42 -4.66
CA PHE A 60 20.62 -14.35 -5.94
C PHE A 60 22.10 -14.67 -5.78
N THR A 61 22.76 -14.08 -4.78
CA THR A 61 24.22 -14.21 -4.61
C THR A 61 24.64 -15.57 -4.03
N SER A 62 23.80 -16.21 -3.23
CA SER A 62 24.05 -17.57 -2.71
C SER A 62 23.79 -18.68 -3.73
N GLY A 63 23.18 -18.35 -4.87
CA GLY A 63 22.78 -19.32 -5.88
C GLY A 63 21.45 -20.03 -5.59
N ALA A 64 20.71 -19.64 -4.55
CA ALA A 64 19.43 -20.26 -4.19
C ALA A 64 18.35 -20.18 -5.29
N LEU A 65 18.47 -19.23 -6.22
CA LEU A 65 17.57 -19.07 -7.38
C LEU A 65 18.14 -19.64 -8.69
N LEU A 66 19.34 -20.24 -8.66
CA LEU A 66 19.89 -20.86 -9.87
C LEU A 66 19.00 -22.03 -10.31
N PRO A 67 18.86 -22.25 -11.63
CA PRO A 67 18.15 -23.43 -12.12
C PRO A 67 18.89 -24.70 -11.71
N PRO A 68 18.20 -25.85 -11.63
CA PRO A 68 18.85 -27.13 -11.38
C PRO A 68 19.96 -27.38 -12.40
N SER A 69 21.13 -27.86 -11.94
CA SER A 69 22.27 -28.19 -12.80
C SER A 69 21.84 -29.22 -13.87
N SER A 70 21.93 -28.87 -15.16
CA SER A 70 21.62 -29.80 -16.27
C SER A 70 22.68 -30.89 -16.49
N SER A 71 23.68 -30.99 -15.62
CA SER A 71 24.82 -31.91 -15.74
C SER A 71 24.70 -33.07 -14.75
N LYS A 72 23.84 -34.04 -15.07
CA LYS A 72 23.92 -35.38 -14.45
C LYS A 72 25.13 -36.14 -14.99
N ASN A 73 26.34 -35.67 -14.70
CA ASN A 73 27.50 -36.55 -14.75
C ASN A 73 27.61 -37.22 -13.39
N GLN A 74 27.18 -38.49 -13.35
CA GLN A 74 27.30 -39.38 -12.21
C GLN A 74 28.78 -39.56 -11.86
N GLU A 75 29.38 -38.73 -11.01
CA GLU A 75 30.61 -39.13 -10.31
C GLU A 75 31.07 -38.27 -9.12
N GLN A 76 30.38 -37.18 -8.76
CA GLN A 76 30.70 -36.46 -7.52
C GLN A 76 29.45 -36.18 -6.70
N GLN A 77 29.25 -37.04 -5.69
CA GLN A 77 28.42 -36.78 -4.53
C GLN A 77 28.98 -35.58 -3.77
N ASN A 78 28.52 -34.38 -4.10
CA ASN A 78 28.57 -33.22 -3.22
C ASN A 78 27.29 -32.42 -3.50
N HIS A 79 26.31 -32.56 -2.60
CA HIS A 79 25.03 -31.84 -2.53
C HIS A 79 24.71 -30.87 -3.69
N ASP A 80 24.16 -31.43 -4.78
CA ASP A 80 23.55 -30.69 -5.89
C ASP A 80 22.30 -30.00 -5.31
N HIS A 81 22.35 -28.68 -5.13
CA HIS A 81 21.22 -27.96 -4.54
C HIS A 81 20.14 -27.76 -5.60
N ASP A 82 19.00 -28.43 -5.43
CA ASP A 82 17.76 -28.06 -6.11
C ASP A 82 17.47 -26.57 -5.86
N ARG A 83 16.99 -25.88 -6.90
CA ARG A 83 16.56 -24.48 -6.83
C ARG A 83 15.67 -24.29 -5.61
N LYS A 84 16.00 -23.36 -4.70
CA LYS A 84 15.22 -23.15 -3.46
C LYS A 84 13.81 -22.65 -3.76
N TYR A 85 13.67 -21.71 -4.69
CA TYR A 85 12.36 -21.16 -5.07
C TYR A 85 12.14 -21.25 -6.57
N GLY A 86 11.07 -21.93 -6.99
CA GLY A 86 10.74 -22.07 -8.41
C GLY A 86 10.08 -20.85 -9.03
N GLY A 87 9.68 -19.89 -8.21
CA GLY A 87 9.03 -18.68 -8.68
C GLY A 87 8.79 -17.66 -7.59
N LEU A 88 8.35 -16.49 -8.02
CA LEU A 88 8.07 -15.31 -7.20
C LEU A 88 6.61 -14.92 -7.34
N ILE A 89 6.00 -14.41 -6.27
CA ILE A 89 4.63 -13.89 -6.29
C ILE A 89 4.64 -12.41 -5.89
N PHE A 90 3.88 -11.57 -6.60
CA PHE A 90 3.73 -10.14 -6.35
C PHE A 90 2.28 -9.69 -6.49
N THR A 91 1.68 -9.20 -5.39
CA THR A 91 0.32 -8.64 -5.40
C THR A 91 0.29 -7.13 -5.14
N SER A 92 1.45 -6.48 -5.13
CA SER A 92 1.58 -5.04 -4.85
C SER A 92 2.67 -4.41 -5.72
N GLN A 93 2.35 -3.27 -6.33
CA GLN A 93 3.34 -2.44 -7.03
C GLN A 93 4.51 -2.02 -6.12
N ARG A 94 4.26 -1.80 -4.82
CA ARG A 94 5.33 -1.44 -3.88
C ARG A 94 6.32 -2.59 -3.68
N ALA A 95 5.84 -3.83 -3.56
CA ALA A 95 6.73 -4.99 -3.52
C ALA A 95 7.60 -5.09 -4.78
N VAL A 96 7.03 -4.77 -5.95
CA VAL A 96 7.76 -4.73 -7.23
C VAL A 96 8.82 -3.63 -7.24
N GLU A 97 8.53 -2.44 -6.72
CA GLU A 97 9.49 -1.34 -6.60
C GLU A 97 10.66 -1.70 -5.68
N GLY A 98 10.38 -2.26 -4.50
CA GLY A 98 11.42 -2.70 -3.57
C GLY A 98 12.31 -3.78 -4.18
N PHE A 99 11.70 -4.74 -4.89
CA PHE A 99 12.44 -5.76 -5.63
C PHE A 99 13.28 -5.18 -6.78
N GLY A 100 12.75 -4.20 -7.51
CA GLY A 100 13.47 -3.48 -8.56
C GLY A 100 14.75 -2.81 -8.06
N LYS A 101 14.74 -2.26 -6.83
CA LYS A 101 15.96 -1.72 -6.19
C LYS A 101 17.02 -2.79 -5.98
N VAL A 102 16.61 -3.96 -5.46
CA VAL A 102 17.52 -5.10 -5.26
C VAL A 102 18.14 -5.56 -6.59
N LEU A 103 17.33 -5.64 -7.65
CA LEU A 103 17.81 -6.04 -8.97
C LEU A 103 18.78 -5.02 -9.57
N ALA A 104 18.52 -3.72 -9.40
CA ALA A 104 19.42 -2.66 -9.84
C ALA A 104 20.76 -2.72 -9.12
N GLU A 105 20.76 -2.87 -7.80
CA GLU A 105 21.99 -3.06 -7.00
C GLU A 105 22.79 -4.29 -7.44
N LEU A 106 22.12 -5.39 -7.78
CA LEU A 106 22.76 -6.60 -8.29
C LEU A 106 23.31 -6.44 -9.72
N ASP A 107 22.71 -5.59 -10.54
CA ASP A 107 23.16 -5.34 -11.91
C ASP A 107 24.41 -4.44 -11.96
N ASP A 108 24.55 -3.55 -10.98
CA ASP A 108 25.73 -2.71 -10.76
C ASP A 108 26.92 -3.48 -10.14
N ASP A 109 26.65 -4.63 -9.52
CA ASP A 109 27.66 -5.55 -8.96
C ASP A 109 28.20 -6.49 -10.05
N SER A 110 29.47 -6.31 -10.43
CA SER A 110 30.11 -7.03 -11.54
C SER A 110 30.17 -8.55 -11.34
N GLU A 111 30.25 -9.03 -10.10
CA GLU A 111 30.26 -10.46 -9.80
C GLU A 111 28.83 -11.04 -9.79
N ALA A 112 27.86 -10.27 -9.27
CA ALA A 112 26.48 -10.72 -9.14
C ALA A 112 25.66 -10.59 -10.43
N LYS A 113 26.02 -9.72 -11.37
CA LYS A 113 25.28 -9.47 -12.61
C LYS A 113 24.95 -10.75 -13.41
N ASN A 114 25.90 -11.70 -13.47
CA ASN A 114 25.71 -12.96 -14.19
C ASN A 114 24.69 -13.90 -13.51
N THR A 115 24.52 -13.75 -12.19
CA THR A 115 23.56 -14.54 -11.42
C THR A 115 22.13 -14.14 -11.74
N LEU A 116 21.84 -12.87 -12.07
CA LEU A 116 20.51 -12.41 -12.45
C LEU A 116 19.99 -13.14 -13.69
N LYS A 117 20.78 -13.12 -14.78
CA LYS A 117 20.44 -13.80 -16.03
C LYS A 117 20.27 -15.30 -15.81
N THR A 118 21.21 -15.93 -15.10
CA THR A 118 21.17 -17.37 -14.88
C THR A 118 19.98 -17.78 -14.00
N SER A 119 19.73 -17.05 -12.92
CA SER A 119 18.60 -17.29 -12.01
C SER A 119 17.25 -17.04 -12.68
N SER A 120 17.17 -16.18 -13.70
CA SER A 120 15.92 -15.94 -14.41
C SER A 120 15.44 -17.12 -15.28
N ARG A 121 16.31 -18.07 -15.64
CA ARG A 121 15.92 -19.22 -16.47
C ARG A 121 14.84 -20.04 -15.80
N ASP A 122 13.75 -20.31 -16.53
CA ASP A 122 12.57 -21.05 -16.09
C ASP A 122 11.92 -20.52 -14.79
N LEU A 123 12.24 -19.28 -14.39
CA LEU A 123 11.69 -18.66 -13.20
C LEU A 123 10.27 -18.16 -13.47
N GLN A 124 9.32 -18.61 -12.66
CA GLN A 124 7.92 -18.21 -12.80
C GLN A 124 7.61 -17.01 -11.92
N ILE A 125 7.03 -15.96 -12.48
CA ILE A 125 6.62 -14.75 -11.74
C ILE A 125 5.10 -14.63 -11.85
N TYR A 126 4.43 -14.59 -10.71
CA TYR A 126 2.97 -14.51 -10.63
C TYR A 126 2.53 -13.15 -10.09
N THR A 127 1.50 -12.57 -10.67
CA THR A 127 0.99 -11.27 -10.23
C THR A 127 -0.52 -11.11 -10.38
N VAL A 128 -1.08 -10.12 -9.69
CA VAL A 128 -2.48 -9.70 -9.77
C VAL A 128 -2.55 -8.27 -10.27
N GLY A 129 -3.42 -8.05 -11.25
CA GLY A 129 -3.83 -6.72 -11.70
C GLY A 129 -2.92 -6.10 -12.77
N PRO A 130 -3.49 -5.34 -13.73
CA PRO A 130 -2.72 -4.74 -14.83
C PRO A 130 -1.62 -3.78 -14.39
N ALA A 131 -1.81 -3.06 -13.27
CA ALA A 131 -0.83 -2.09 -12.80
C ALA A 131 0.45 -2.76 -12.27
N THR A 132 0.30 -3.78 -11.42
CA THR A 132 1.43 -4.58 -10.91
C THR A 132 2.16 -5.30 -12.05
N HIS A 133 1.40 -5.87 -12.99
CA HIS A 133 1.97 -6.52 -14.16
C HIS A 133 2.85 -5.58 -14.99
N ARG A 134 2.37 -4.37 -15.31
CA ARG A 134 3.17 -3.38 -16.04
C ARG A 134 4.47 -3.01 -15.32
N SER A 135 4.42 -2.81 -14.01
CA SER A 135 5.62 -2.53 -13.21
C SER A 135 6.60 -3.70 -13.24
N LEU A 136 6.11 -4.94 -13.19
CA LEU A 136 6.94 -6.15 -13.30
C LEU A 136 7.58 -6.29 -14.67
N THR A 137 6.83 -6.08 -15.75
CA THR A 137 7.34 -6.19 -17.12
C THR A 137 8.59 -5.34 -17.32
N ASN A 138 8.59 -4.11 -16.81
CA ASN A 138 9.73 -3.19 -16.92
C ASN A 138 10.99 -3.76 -16.23
N ILE A 139 10.86 -4.23 -14.99
CA ILE A 139 12.02 -4.75 -14.25
C ILE A 139 12.47 -6.13 -14.75
N VAL A 140 11.54 -7.01 -15.13
CA VAL A 140 11.85 -8.37 -15.60
C VAL A 140 12.54 -8.32 -16.95
N THR A 141 12.05 -7.51 -17.89
CA THR A 141 12.69 -7.36 -19.21
C THR A 141 14.14 -6.86 -19.09
N THR A 142 14.40 -6.02 -18.09
CA THR A 142 15.72 -5.42 -17.87
C THR A 142 16.68 -6.39 -17.18
N TYR A 143 16.25 -7.01 -16.07
CA TYR A 143 17.14 -7.73 -15.16
C TYR A 143 16.99 -9.25 -15.20
N LEU A 144 15.82 -9.77 -15.59
CA LEU A 144 15.47 -11.20 -15.54
C LEU A 144 14.94 -11.70 -16.89
N PRO A 145 15.74 -11.65 -17.97
CA PRO A 145 15.26 -11.77 -19.34
C PRO A 145 14.66 -13.13 -19.72
N TYR A 146 14.88 -14.18 -18.91
CA TYR A 146 14.35 -15.52 -19.17
C TYR A 146 13.19 -15.90 -18.23
N ALA A 147 12.76 -15.00 -17.35
CA ALA A 147 11.63 -15.24 -16.46
C ALA A 147 10.29 -15.01 -17.19
N SER A 148 9.26 -15.76 -16.79
CA SER A 148 7.91 -15.64 -17.36
C SER A 148 6.94 -15.02 -16.36
N ILE A 149 6.18 -14.00 -16.78
CA ILE A 149 5.18 -13.33 -15.93
C ILE A 149 3.79 -13.87 -16.27
N HIS A 150 3.04 -14.24 -15.25
CA HIS A 150 1.69 -14.81 -15.36
C HIS A 150 0.69 -14.13 -14.44
N GLY A 151 -0.60 -14.31 -14.75
CA GLY A 151 -1.70 -13.89 -13.88
C GLY A 151 -2.14 -12.43 -14.02
N ALA A 152 -1.67 -11.70 -15.03
CA ALA A 152 -2.01 -10.27 -15.25
C ALA A 152 -3.52 -9.99 -15.15
N ASP A 153 -4.33 -10.88 -15.71
CA ASP A 153 -5.79 -10.79 -15.79
C ASP A 153 -6.51 -11.39 -14.57
N THR A 154 -5.76 -11.90 -13.59
CA THR A 154 -6.35 -12.36 -12.33
C THR A 154 -6.81 -11.14 -11.53
N GLY A 155 -8.11 -11.05 -11.30
CA GLY A 155 -8.72 -9.87 -10.67
C GLY A 155 -8.45 -9.74 -9.15
N ASN A 156 -8.05 -10.84 -8.49
CA ASN A 156 -7.77 -10.87 -7.06
C ASN A 156 -6.85 -12.05 -6.68
N GLY A 157 -6.41 -12.09 -5.42
CA GLY A 157 -5.50 -13.13 -4.91
C GLY A 157 -6.07 -14.54 -4.91
N GLU A 158 -7.39 -14.72 -4.77
CA GLU A 158 -8.02 -16.05 -4.83
C GLU A 158 -7.96 -16.62 -6.25
N ALA A 159 -8.31 -15.80 -7.25
CA ALA A 159 -8.21 -16.17 -8.67
C ALA A 159 -6.76 -16.48 -9.06
N LEU A 160 -5.80 -15.67 -8.58
CA LEU A 160 -4.38 -15.93 -8.79
C LEU A 160 -3.95 -17.26 -8.17
N ALA A 161 -4.35 -17.56 -6.94
CA ALA A 161 -3.96 -18.80 -6.28
C ALA A 161 -4.48 -20.03 -7.04
N LYS A 162 -5.72 -20.00 -7.52
CA LYS A 162 -6.29 -21.06 -8.37
C LYS A 162 -5.51 -21.21 -9.69
N PHE A 163 -5.15 -20.10 -10.32
CA PHE A 163 -4.31 -20.09 -11.51
C PHE A 163 -2.91 -20.70 -11.24
N ILE A 164 -2.26 -20.31 -10.13
CA ILE A 164 -0.96 -20.85 -9.71
C ILE A 164 -1.05 -22.36 -9.50
N LEU A 165 -2.09 -22.86 -8.82
CA LEU A 165 -2.30 -24.30 -8.63
C LEU A 165 -2.36 -25.06 -9.96
N GLN A 166 -3.04 -24.53 -10.96
CA GLN A 166 -3.13 -25.19 -12.27
C GLN A 166 -1.81 -25.11 -13.03
N HIS A 167 -1.28 -23.90 -13.19
CA HIS A 167 -0.09 -23.64 -13.98
C HIS A 167 1.15 -24.31 -13.39
N TYR A 168 1.44 -24.09 -12.11
CA TYR A 168 2.66 -24.57 -11.49
C TYR A 168 2.68 -26.11 -11.36
N ASN A 169 1.56 -26.75 -11.02
CA ASN A 169 1.49 -28.21 -11.02
C ASN A 169 1.68 -28.81 -12.43
N SER A 170 1.21 -28.14 -13.48
CA SER A 170 1.41 -28.60 -14.87
C SER A 170 2.89 -28.62 -15.26
N LEU A 171 3.69 -27.67 -14.79
CA LEU A 171 5.13 -27.61 -15.04
C LEU A 171 5.91 -28.74 -14.35
N HIS A 172 5.34 -29.26 -13.25
CA HIS A 172 5.95 -30.32 -12.43
C HIS A 172 5.28 -31.69 -12.62
N THR A 173 4.37 -31.83 -13.59
CA THR A 173 3.75 -33.11 -13.94
C THR A 173 4.34 -33.60 -15.26
N THR A 174 4.96 -34.78 -15.24
CA THR A 174 5.52 -35.39 -16.45
C THR A 174 4.41 -35.97 -17.34
N SER A 175 4.73 -36.22 -18.61
CA SER A 175 3.79 -36.82 -19.59
C SER A 175 3.22 -38.18 -19.16
N ASN A 176 3.90 -38.88 -18.25
CA ASN A 176 3.47 -40.17 -17.71
C ASN A 176 2.62 -40.03 -16.43
N GLY A 177 2.29 -38.81 -16.02
CA GLY A 177 1.51 -38.52 -14.81
C GLY A 177 2.30 -38.51 -13.50
N ASN A 178 3.62 -38.75 -13.54
CA ASN A 178 4.47 -38.64 -12.34
C ASN A 178 4.70 -37.17 -11.99
N VAL A 179 4.46 -36.82 -10.72
CA VAL A 179 4.69 -35.49 -10.15
C VAL A 179 6.12 -35.41 -9.62
N SER A 180 6.87 -34.41 -10.06
CA SER A 180 8.21 -34.12 -9.54
C SER A 180 8.13 -33.31 -8.25
N ALA A 181 9.19 -33.38 -7.43
CA ALA A 181 9.33 -32.45 -6.31
C ALA A 181 9.36 -31.01 -6.85
N LYS A 182 8.47 -30.17 -6.33
CA LYS A 182 8.35 -28.77 -6.73
C LYS A 182 8.94 -27.87 -5.65
N PRO A 183 9.82 -26.93 -6.02
CA PRO A 183 10.31 -25.96 -5.06
C PRO A 183 9.18 -25.00 -4.64
N PRO A 184 9.25 -24.44 -3.42
CA PRO A 184 8.29 -23.43 -2.97
C PRO A 184 8.33 -22.16 -3.82
N LEU A 185 7.29 -21.34 -3.69
CA LEU A 185 7.23 -20.00 -4.26
C LEU A 185 7.57 -18.96 -3.19
N LEU A 186 8.36 -17.95 -3.54
CA LEU A 186 8.67 -16.83 -2.67
C LEU A 186 7.65 -15.70 -2.88
N PHE A 187 6.89 -15.36 -1.85
CA PHE A 187 5.86 -14.33 -1.93
C PHE A 187 6.33 -13.02 -1.31
N LEU A 188 6.58 -12.00 -2.15
CA LEU A 188 6.98 -10.67 -1.71
C LEU A 188 5.73 -9.83 -1.44
N VAL A 189 5.50 -9.49 -0.17
CA VAL A 189 4.24 -8.90 0.31
C VAL A 189 4.44 -7.61 1.10
N GLY A 190 3.36 -6.85 1.24
CA GLY A 190 3.25 -5.82 2.25
C GLY A 190 2.82 -6.40 3.59
N GLU A 191 3.05 -5.67 4.68
CA GLU A 191 2.71 -6.10 6.04
C GLU A 191 1.20 -6.40 6.20
N GLN A 192 0.36 -5.49 5.73
CA GLN A 192 -1.09 -5.66 5.77
C GLN A 192 -1.54 -6.65 4.68
N ARG A 193 -2.01 -7.84 5.06
CA ARG A 193 -2.55 -8.81 4.10
C ARG A 193 -3.71 -9.66 4.61
N ARG A 194 -4.47 -10.17 3.64
CA ARG A 194 -5.37 -11.32 3.79
C ARG A 194 -4.63 -12.53 3.24
N ASP A 195 -4.43 -13.56 4.06
CA ASP A 195 -3.60 -14.73 3.75
C ASP A 195 -4.18 -15.69 2.67
N ILE A 196 -4.94 -15.19 1.71
CA ILE A 196 -5.72 -16.04 0.79
C ILE A 196 -4.83 -16.87 -0.14
N ILE A 197 -3.71 -16.31 -0.62
CA ILE A 197 -2.80 -17.04 -1.52
C ILE A 197 -2.12 -18.19 -0.79
N PRO A 198 -1.35 -17.97 0.31
CA PRO A 198 -0.72 -19.07 1.04
C PRO A 198 -1.73 -20.14 1.49
N ARG A 199 -2.87 -19.73 2.05
CA ARG A 199 -3.92 -20.68 2.50
C ARG A 199 -4.48 -21.52 1.36
N THR A 200 -4.71 -20.92 0.19
CA THR A 200 -5.23 -21.65 -0.97
C THR A 200 -4.18 -22.62 -1.52
N LEU A 201 -2.92 -22.20 -1.63
CA LEU A 201 -1.84 -23.01 -2.21
C LEU A 201 -1.43 -24.19 -1.31
N THR A 202 -1.62 -24.06 0.01
CA THR A 202 -1.26 -25.07 1.01
C THR A 202 -2.45 -25.77 1.68
N SER A 203 -3.66 -25.57 1.14
CA SER A 203 -4.90 -26.06 1.75
C SER A 203 -4.84 -27.57 2.04
N PRO A 204 -5.32 -28.03 3.22
CA PRO A 204 -5.39 -29.45 3.54
C PRO A 204 -6.35 -30.22 2.61
N ASP A 205 -7.31 -29.52 1.98
CA ASP A 205 -8.26 -30.12 1.03
C ASP A 205 -7.62 -30.51 -0.30
N LEU A 206 -6.41 -30.01 -0.59
CA LEU A 206 -5.61 -30.44 -1.73
C LEU A 206 -4.87 -31.73 -1.41
N SER A 207 -4.75 -32.60 -2.42
CA SER A 207 -3.83 -33.75 -2.36
C SER A 207 -2.39 -33.27 -2.08
N PRO A 208 -1.57 -34.05 -1.35
CA PRO A 208 -0.20 -33.67 -1.03
C PRO A 208 0.61 -33.25 -2.25
N GLU A 209 0.40 -33.92 -3.39
CA GLU A 209 1.10 -33.68 -4.65
C GLU A 209 0.65 -32.37 -5.32
N GLN A 210 -0.53 -31.84 -5.01
CA GLN A 210 -1.05 -30.58 -5.56
C GLN A 210 -0.66 -29.35 -4.72
N ARG A 211 -0.37 -29.52 -3.43
CA ARG A 211 0.00 -28.41 -2.51
C ARG A 211 1.29 -27.75 -2.93
N ILE A 212 1.35 -26.43 -2.94
CA ILE A 212 2.54 -25.66 -3.32
C ILE A 212 3.03 -24.93 -2.08
N GLY A 213 4.27 -25.19 -1.66
CA GLY A 213 4.89 -24.45 -0.55
C GLY A 213 5.03 -22.96 -0.89
N VAL A 214 4.85 -22.10 0.11
CA VAL A 214 4.94 -20.65 -0.04
C VAL A 214 5.71 -20.09 1.13
N ASP A 215 6.83 -19.43 0.85
CA ASP A 215 7.59 -18.67 1.85
C ASP A 215 7.25 -17.18 1.66
N GLU A 216 6.74 -16.55 2.71
CA GLU A 216 6.35 -15.14 2.67
C GLU A 216 7.44 -14.23 3.22
N VAL A 217 7.72 -13.14 2.50
CA VAL A 217 8.64 -12.09 2.94
C VAL A 217 7.94 -10.76 2.87
N VAL A 218 7.77 -10.12 4.03
CA VAL A 218 7.26 -8.75 4.12
C VAL A 218 8.37 -7.80 3.70
N VAL A 219 8.23 -7.19 2.52
CA VAL A 219 9.26 -6.30 1.94
C VAL A 219 8.95 -4.82 2.12
N TYR A 220 7.73 -4.48 2.54
CA TYR A 220 7.37 -3.12 2.90
C TYR A 220 6.19 -3.07 3.87
N GLU A 221 6.05 -1.95 4.56
CA GLU A 221 4.89 -1.59 5.37
C GLU A 221 4.30 -0.27 4.88
N THR A 222 3.03 -0.04 5.19
CA THR A 222 2.40 1.27 5.00
C THR A 222 2.25 1.92 6.37
N GLY A 223 3.01 2.98 6.59
CA GLY A 223 3.04 3.70 7.85
C GLY A 223 2.45 5.10 7.74
N VAL A 224 2.51 5.80 8.87
CA VAL A 224 2.29 7.25 8.91
C VAL A 224 3.57 7.94 8.44
N MET A 225 3.43 8.94 7.58
CA MET A 225 4.55 9.73 7.07
C MET A 225 5.28 10.43 8.21
N GLU A 226 6.62 10.36 8.17
CA GLU A 226 7.46 11.09 9.12
C GLU A 226 7.16 12.59 9.07
N GLY A 227 7.03 13.22 10.24
CA GLY A 227 6.67 14.63 10.35
C GLY A 227 5.19 14.95 10.10
N PHE A 228 4.34 13.95 9.80
CA PHE A 228 2.89 14.17 9.62
C PHE A 228 2.26 14.92 10.80
N GLU A 229 2.49 14.46 12.03
CA GLU A 229 1.87 15.04 13.21
C GLU A 229 2.33 16.48 13.45
N GLU A 230 3.62 16.76 13.29
CA GLU A 230 4.17 18.11 13.43
C GLU A 230 3.62 19.04 12.34
N GLY A 231 3.62 18.60 11.08
CA GLY A 231 3.07 19.36 9.96
C GLY A 231 1.57 19.64 10.12
N PHE A 232 0.81 18.65 10.59
CA PHE A 232 -0.61 18.80 10.88
C PHE A 232 -0.85 19.78 12.03
N ARG A 233 -0.13 19.64 13.15
CA ARG A 233 -0.22 20.57 14.28
C ARG A 233 0.11 22.00 13.88
N GLY A 234 1.16 22.21 13.07
CA GLY A 234 1.50 23.55 12.56
C GLY A 234 0.39 24.17 11.70
N VAL A 235 -0.36 23.36 10.95
CA VAL A 235 -1.55 23.82 10.22
C VAL A 235 -2.69 24.16 11.18
N VAL A 236 -2.97 23.31 12.17
CA VAL A 236 -4.01 23.55 13.19
C VAL A 236 -3.73 24.84 13.97
N GLU A 237 -2.50 25.04 14.42
CA GLU A 237 -2.08 26.25 15.14
C GLU A 237 -2.26 27.51 14.30
N ARG A 238 -1.86 27.47 13.02
CA ARG A 238 -2.04 28.58 12.10
C ARG A 238 -3.51 28.94 11.91
N GLU A 239 -4.38 27.96 11.63
CA GLU A 239 -5.81 28.22 11.44
C GLU A 239 -6.44 28.72 12.75
N THR A 240 -5.99 28.22 13.90
CA THR A 240 -6.43 28.70 15.23
C THR A 240 -6.10 30.18 15.44
N GLN A 241 -4.93 30.66 14.99
CA GLN A 241 -4.60 32.10 15.07
C GLN A 241 -5.48 32.94 14.14
N ILE A 242 -5.77 32.45 12.93
CA ILE A 242 -6.64 33.16 11.97
C ILE A 242 -8.06 33.29 12.55
N MET A 243 -8.58 32.23 13.18
CA MET A 243 -9.90 32.21 13.82
C MET A 243 -10.07 33.23 14.96
N LYS A 244 -9.00 33.72 15.59
CA LYS A 244 -9.11 34.77 16.62
C LYS A 244 -9.62 36.09 16.05
N GLY A 245 -9.42 36.33 14.75
CA GLY A 245 -9.92 37.50 14.03
C GLY A 245 -11.26 37.29 13.34
N ASP A 246 -11.82 36.07 13.36
CA ASP A 246 -13.04 35.70 12.65
C ASP A 246 -13.83 34.64 13.44
N ALA A 247 -14.72 35.11 14.32
CA ALA A 247 -15.48 34.27 15.25
C ALA A 247 -16.42 33.27 14.56
N GLY A 248 -16.78 33.50 13.28
CA GLY A 248 -17.63 32.60 12.50
C GLY A 248 -16.87 31.51 11.75
N ARG A 249 -15.53 31.59 11.68
CA ARG A 249 -14.71 30.69 10.88
C ARG A 249 -14.64 29.29 11.47
N VAL A 250 -14.87 28.28 10.63
CA VAL A 250 -14.71 26.86 10.94
C VAL A 250 -13.66 26.21 10.04
N VAL A 251 -13.00 25.17 10.51
CA VAL A 251 -12.06 24.35 9.72
C VAL A 251 -12.61 22.94 9.58
N TRP A 252 -12.58 22.43 8.35
CA TRP A 252 -12.84 21.02 8.07
C TRP A 252 -11.54 20.24 7.93
N VAL A 253 -11.48 19.06 8.53
CA VAL A 253 -10.41 18.08 8.36
C VAL A 253 -11.01 16.83 7.73
N VAL A 254 -10.55 16.45 6.54
CA VAL A 254 -11.05 15.30 5.78
C VAL A 254 -10.05 14.15 5.89
N VAL A 255 -10.51 13.00 6.38
CA VAL A 255 -9.70 11.81 6.67
C VAL A 255 -9.98 10.70 5.67
N PHE A 256 -8.94 10.30 4.93
CA PHE A 256 -9.05 9.37 3.80
C PHE A 256 -8.84 7.90 4.18
N SER A 257 -8.23 7.62 5.33
CA SER A 257 -7.95 6.26 5.80
C SER A 257 -7.79 6.21 7.33
N PRO A 258 -7.91 5.03 7.95
CA PRO A 258 -7.52 4.82 9.35
C PRO A 258 -6.12 5.32 9.70
N THR A 259 -5.16 5.14 8.79
CA THR A 259 -3.78 5.60 8.96
C THR A 259 -3.76 7.12 9.12
N GLY A 260 -3.12 7.60 10.19
CA GLY A 260 -3.03 9.02 10.56
C GLY A 260 -4.16 9.56 11.44
N CYS A 261 -5.20 8.75 11.73
CA CYS A 261 -6.27 9.16 12.63
C CYS A 261 -5.74 9.55 14.02
N GLU A 262 -4.83 8.76 14.60
CA GLU A 262 -4.26 9.05 15.92
C GLU A 262 -3.51 10.40 15.92
N GLY A 263 -2.57 10.59 15.00
CA GLY A 263 -1.80 11.83 14.89
C GLY A 263 -2.69 13.05 14.62
N MET A 264 -3.75 12.90 13.83
CA MET A 264 -4.77 13.93 13.65
C MET A 264 -5.47 14.26 14.98
N LEU A 265 -5.96 13.25 15.71
CA LEU A 265 -6.66 13.49 16.97
C LEU A 265 -5.76 14.11 18.04
N ARG A 266 -4.47 13.71 18.11
CA ARG A 266 -3.45 14.37 18.95
C ARG A 266 -3.26 15.83 18.54
N GLY A 267 -3.08 16.09 17.25
CA GLY A 267 -2.90 17.45 16.73
C GLY A 267 -4.11 18.35 16.92
N LEU A 268 -5.32 17.79 16.97
CA LEU A 268 -6.56 18.52 17.32
C LEU A 268 -6.77 18.66 18.83
N GLY A 269 -5.95 18.01 19.67
CA GLY A 269 -6.11 18.01 21.12
C GLY A 269 -7.27 17.15 21.63
N PHE A 270 -7.76 16.18 20.85
CA PHE A 270 -8.87 15.30 21.22
C PHE A 270 -8.47 14.05 22.00
N LEU A 271 -7.17 13.75 22.14
CA LEU A 271 -6.67 12.59 22.89
C LEU A 271 -6.03 12.94 24.25
N ASP A 272 -5.61 14.19 24.46
CA ASP A 272 -4.84 14.58 25.65
C ASP A 272 -5.74 15.15 26.76
N GLY A 273 -6.42 14.27 27.52
CA GLY A 273 -7.05 14.59 28.81
C GLY A 273 -8.30 15.48 28.76
N PRO A 274 -8.99 15.71 29.90
CA PRO A 274 -10.37 16.17 29.92
C PRO A 274 -10.51 17.56 29.29
N ASN A 275 -11.25 17.64 28.17
CA ASN A 275 -11.78 18.85 27.56
C ASN A 275 -10.88 20.09 27.69
N LYS A 276 -9.83 20.15 26.86
CA LYS A 276 -9.30 21.46 26.42
C LYS A 276 -10.22 22.15 25.39
N ASP A 277 -11.52 21.87 25.45
CA ASP A 277 -12.59 22.66 24.81
C ASP A 277 -12.89 23.95 25.60
N GLN A 278 -11.98 24.36 26.49
CA GLN A 278 -11.96 25.69 27.10
C GLN A 278 -11.11 26.62 26.26
N SER A 279 -11.55 26.89 25.02
CA SER A 279 -11.21 28.17 24.41
C SER A 279 -11.86 29.26 25.27
N GLU A 280 -11.10 30.29 25.65
CA GLU A 280 -11.53 31.48 26.43
C GLU A 280 -12.67 32.30 25.78
N ASP A 281 -13.31 31.78 24.73
CA ASP A 281 -14.27 32.43 23.84
C ASP A 281 -15.57 31.60 23.69
N GLY A 282 -16.23 31.28 24.81
CA GLY A 282 -17.66 30.88 24.78
C GLY A 282 -18.02 29.51 24.18
N GLY A 283 -17.08 28.57 24.02
CA GLY A 283 -17.35 27.13 24.04
C GLY A 283 -17.93 26.45 22.79
N ARG A 284 -17.68 26.96 21.57
CA ARG A 284 -18.02 26.23 20.32
C ARG A 284 -16.80 25.63 19.64
N ARG A 285 -16.81 24.30 19.45
CA ARG A 285 -15.84 23.56 18.63
C ARG A 285 -15.80 24.14 17.21
N ARG A 286 -14.60 24.49 16.72
CA ARG A 286 -14.38 25.10 15.39
C ARG A 286 -13.67 24.20 14.38
N PHE A 287 -13.13 23.06 14.82
CA PHE A 287 -12.55 22.04 13.95
C PHE A 287 -13.49 20.85 13.83
N PHE A 288 -13.97 20.57 12.62
CA PHE A 288 -14.85 19.45 12.31
C PHE A 288 -14.12 18.40 11.47
N VAL A 289 -14.49 17.13 11.67
CA VAL A 289 -13.84 15.97 11.04
C VAL A 289 -14.84 15.27 10.11
N ALA A 290 -14.48 15.18 8.84
CA ALA A 290 -15.19 14.39 7.84
C ALA A 290 -14.35 13.15 7.49
N THR A 291 -15.00 11.99 7.38
CA THR A 291 -14.39 10.75 6.89
C THR A 291 -14.91 10.42 5.51
N ILE A 292 -14.08 9.85 4.63
CA ILE A 292 -14.52 9.51 3.26
C ILE A 292 -15.44 8.30 3.18
N GLY A 293 -15.64 7.59 4.30
CA GLY A 293 -16.52 6.43 4.33
C GLY A 293 -16.48 5.63 5.65
N PRO A 294 -17.32 4.58 5.73
CA PRO A 294 -17.58 3.84 6.96
C PRO A 294 -16.34 3.22 7.60
N THR A 295 -15.40 2.69 6.82
CA THR A 295 -14.19 2.04 7.34
C THR A 295 -13.39 2.97 8.26
N THR A 296 -13.18 4.22 7.84
CA THR A 296 -12.41 5.21 8.63
C THR A 296 -13.22 5.72 9.82
N ARG A 297 -14.52 5.95 9.65
CA ARG A 297 -15.42 6.32 10.74
C ARG A 297 -15.44 5.26 11.85
N ASP A 298 -15.65 4.01 11.47
CA ASP A 298 -15.79 2.90 12.42
C ASP A 298 -14.47 2.64 13.15
N TYR A 299 -13.33 2.87 12.49
CA TYR A 299 -12.01 2.87 13.12
C TYR A 299 -11.88 3.96 14.19
N LEU A 300 -12.21 5.22 13.87
CA LEU A 300 -12.17 6.34 14.82
C LEU A 300 -13.01 6.07 16.07
N ARG A 301 -14.23 5.55 15.87
CA ARG A 301 -15.14 5.18 16.96
C ARG A 301 -14.58 4.05 17.81
N LYS A 302 -14.12 2.97 17.17
CA LYS A 302 -13.70 1.75 17.87
C LYS A 302 -12.40 1.96 18.64
N GLU A 303 -11.41 2.61 18.03
CA GLU A 303 -10.06 2.68 18.60
C GLU A 303 -9.88 3.91 19.51
N PHE A 304 -10.61 5.01 19.28
CA PHE A 304 -10.45 6.26 20.04
C PHE A 304 -11.72 6.76 20.72
N GLY A 305 -12.88 6.12 20.52
CA GLY A 305 -14.16 6.63 21.00
C GLY A 305 -14.57 7.96 20.35
N PHE A 306 -13.95 8.32 19.21
CA PHE A 306 -14.19 9.58 18.52
C PHE A 306 -15.27 9.43 17.45
N GLU A 307 -16.31 10.26 17.51
CA GLU A 307 -17.34 10.34 16.48
C GLU A 307 -16.98 11.41 15.44
N ALA A 308 -16.79 10.99 14.20
CA ALA A 308 -16.63 11.94 13.09
C ALA A 308 -17.92 12.74 12.88
N ASP A 309 -17.78 14.05 12.62
CA ASP A 309 -18.90 14.96 12.38
C ASP A 309 -19.63 14.62 11.07
N VAL A 310 -18.88 14.15 10.08
CA VAL A 310 -19.41 13.69 8.79
C VAL A 310 -18.79 12.34 8.40
N CYS A 311 -19.63 11.44 7.91
CA CYS A 311 -19.21 10.28 7.15
C CYS A 311 -19.80 10.40 5.76
N ALA A 312 -18.94 10.56 4.75
CA ALA A 312 -19.38 10.68 3.37
C ALA A 312 -20.11 9.40 2.93
N GLU A 313 -21.23 9.56 2.23
CA GLU A 313 -22.01 8.45 1.69
C GLU A 313 -21.30 7.77 0.52
N ARG A 314 -20.47 8.54 -0.20
CA ARG A 314 -19.61 8.09 -1.29
C ARG A 314 -18.19 8.61 -1.06
N PRO A 315 -17.15 7.80 -1.32
CA PRO A 315 -15.75 8.22 -1.18
C PRO A 315 -15.32 9.12 -2.37
N SER A 316 -16.02 10.23 -2.57
CA SER A 316 -15.78 11.19 -3.65
C SER A 316 -15.79 12.63 -3.12
N PRO A 317 -15.22 13.60 -3.86
CA PRO A 317 -15.27 15.01 -3.48
C PRO A 317 -16.70 15.49 -3.22
N GLU A 318 -17.66 15.12 -4.08
CA GLU A 318 -19.08 15.47 -3.96
C GLU A 318 -19.69 14.86 -2.70
N GLY A 319 -19.41 13.59 -2.42
CA GLY A 319 -19.94 12.93 -1.22
C GLY A 319 -19.44 13.57 0.09
N VAL A 320 -18.20 14.07 0.10
CA VAL A 320 -17.67 14.85 1.23
C VAL A 320 -18.33 16.22 1.30
N GLY A 321 -18.40 16.94 0.18
CA GLY A 321 -19.02 18.28 0.10
C GLY A 321 -20.48 18.29 0.53
N GLU A 322 -21.29 17.40 -0.03
CA GLU A 322 -22.71 17.22 0.32
C GLU A 322 -22.89 16.93 1.82
N GLY A 323 -22.03 16.08 2.38
CA GLY A 323 -22.04 15.74 3.80
C GLY A 323 -21.70 16.95 4.70
N ILE A 324 -20.67 17.70 4.32
CA ILE A 324 -20.26 18.94 5.01
C ILE A 324 -21.38 19.97 4.96
N GLU A 325 -21.93 20.26 3.78
CA GLU A 325 -23.00 21.25 3.63
C GLU A 325 -24.23 20.90 4.48
N ARG A 326 -24.63 19.62 4.47
CA ARG A 326 -25.74 19.13 5.30
C ARG A 326 -25.48 19.40 6.78
N PHE A 327 -24.30 19.03 7.27
CA PHE A 327 -23.90 19.27 8.66
C PHE A 327 -23.93 20.76 9.02
N MET A 328 -23.39 21.61 8.14
CA MET A 328 -23.32 23.06 8.36
C MET A 328 -24.72 23.69 8.43
N ARG A 329 -25.65 23.28 7.55
CA ARG A 329 -27.05 23.72 7.59
C ARG A 329 -27.76 23.28 8.87
N GLU A 330 -27.60 22.02 9.27
CA GLU A 330 -28.22 21.47 10.49
C GLU A 330 -27.74 22.15 11.77
N ARG A 331 -26.48 22.63 11.78
CA ARG A 331 -25.88 23.32 12.93
C ARG A 331 -26.05 24.85 12.89
N GLY A 332 -26.63 25.41 11.82
CA GLY A 332 -26.74 26.85 11.63
C GLY A 332 -25.37 27.55 11.52
N LEU A 333 -24.40 26.88 10.89
CA LEU A 333 -23.04 27.37 10.67
C LEU A 333 -22.77 27.78 9.21
N SER A 334 -23.78 27.66 8.34
CA SER A 334 -23.71 27.95 6.90
C SER A 334 -23.54 29.43 6.59
#